data_AF-A0A433R9K9-F1
#
_entry.id   AF-A0A433R9K9-F1
#
_cell.length_a   1.000
_cell.length_b   1.000
_cell.length_c   1.000
_cell.angle_alpha   90.00
_cell.angle_beta   90.00
_cell.angle_gamma   90.00
#
_symmetry.space_group_name_H-M   'P 1'
#
loop_
_entity.id
_entity.type
_entity.pdbx_description
1 polymer ?
#
loop_
_entity_poly.entity_id
_entity_poly.type
_entity_poly.pdbx_seq_one_letter_code
_entity_poly.pdbx_strand_id
1 'polypeptide(L)'
;MKKQEEQNSSPAPQPVQATVETPTALPAGGAVVSDTQISLSATSGATIYYTTDGSTPTKTNGHVYSAPIVVNSAMTIKAIAVRSGMRNSNILSASYTIIVPRSALDLINEASESGDWTDVTVTTFGDAGVTGVTAENLSAVQYNLEIDATPLPRTLAQIQAIVVETNQLMVVQTIYDYLRNPFGESAPDEEVFASAGITQVTASNLSQILDVLVTAYQDSQNPFSGGTPMSTKQDIQDVIDLYLQ
;
A
#
# COMPACT_ATOMS: atom_id res chain seq x y z
N MET A 1 65.63 -66.14 -33.07
CA MET A 1 65.00 -66.31 -31.75
C MET A 1 65.52 -65.18 -30.87
N LYS A 2 64.79 -64.21 -30.33
CA LYS A 2 63.35 -64.00 -30.08
C LYS A 2 63.07 -62.50 -30.31
N LYS A 3 61.98 -62.14 -31.01
CA LYS A 3 61.42 -60.78 -30.94
C LYS A 3 60.53 -60.72 -29.70
N GLN A 4 60.70 -59.68 -28.88
CA GLN A 4 59.82 -59.37 -27.76
C GLN A 4 58.49 -58.87 -28.34
N GLU A 5 57.38 -59.49 -27.94
CA GLU A 5 56.04 -58.94 -28.10
C GLU A 5 55.84 -57.88 -27.02
N GLU A 6 55.86 -56.62 -27.43
CA GLU A 6 55.42 -55.50 -26.62
C GLU A 6 53.89 -55.56 -26.54
N GLN A 7 53.37 -55.89 -25.36
CA GLN A 7 51.94 -55.88 -25.06
C GLN A 7 51.41 -54.45 -25.20
N ASN A 8 50.75 -54.15 -26.32
CA ASN A 8 49.96 -52.94 -26.49
C ASN A 8 48.63 -53.10 -25.73
N SER A 9 48.65 -52.88 -24.41
CA SER A 9 47.43 -52.80 -23.61
C SER A 9 46.67 -51.51 -23.96
N SER A 10 45.60 -51.65 -24.75
CA SER A 10 44.58 -50.63 -24.95
C SER A 10 43.99 -50.22 -23.59
N PRO A 11 43.88 -48.93 -23.25
CA PRO A 11 43.27 -48.52 -21.99
C PRO A 11 41.78 -48.89 -22.02
N ALA A 12 41.31 -49.61 -21.00
CA ALA A 12 39.90 -49.95 -20.82
C ALA A 12 39.04 -48.67 -20.88
N PRO A 13 37.82 -48.71 -21.44
CA PRO A 13 36.88 -47.60 -21.36
C PRO A 13 36.64 -47.26 -19.88
N GLN A 14 37.02 -46.06 -19.45
CA GLN A 14 36.67 -45.59 -18.11
C GLN A 14 35.14 -45.53 -18.01
N PRO A 15 34.51 -46.06 -16.93
CA PRO A 15 33.07 -45.95 -16.77
C PRO A 15 32.69 -44.47 -16.74
N VAL A 16 31.73 -44.07 -17.58
CA VAL A 16 31.14 -42.73 -17.56
C VAL A 16 30.50 -42.52 -16.19
N GLN A 17 31.17 -41.76 -15.33
CA GLN A 17 30.74 -41.49 -13.97
C GLN A 17 29.46 -40.64 -14.01
N ALA A 18 28.38 -41.14 -13.39
CA ALA A 18 27.10 -40.42 -13.32
C ALA A 18 27.24 -39.06 -12.64
N THR A 19 26.47 -38.07 -13.08
CA THR A 19 26.47 -36.69 -12.56
C THR A 19 25.30 -36.51 -11.58
N VAL A 20 25.53 -35.84 -10.46
CA VAL A 20 24.47 -35.48 -9.50
C VAL A 20 23.53 -34.44 -10.13
N GLU A 21 22.23 -34.52 -9.84
CA GLU A 21 21.27 -33.52 -10.33
C GLU A 21 21.54 -32.14 -9.69
N THR A 22 21.24 -31.08 -10.45
CA THR A 22 21.34 -29.71 -9.95
C THR A 22 20.44 -29.53 -8.72
N PRO A 23 20.93 -28.87 -7.64
CA PRO A 23 20.06 -28.48 -6.54
C PRO A 23 18.85 -27.66 -7.01
N THR A 24 17.78 -27.74 -6.24
CA THR A 24 16.59 -26.89 -6.38
C THR A 24 16.48 -25.95 -5.19
N ALA A 25 15.90 -24.77 -5.40
CA ALA A 25 15.56 -23.81 -4.34
C ALA A 25 14.06 -23.61 -4.29
N LEU A 26 13.51 -23.53 -3.08
CA LEU A 26 12.11 -23.21 -2.81
C LEU A 26 12.00 -22.15 -1.72
N PRO A 27 11.43 -20.97 -2.00
CA PRO A 27 11.04 -20.45 -3.31
C PRO A 27 12.17 -20.43 -4.35
N ALA A 28 11.82 -20.56 -5.63
CA ALA A 28 12.76 -20.32 -6.72
C ALA A 28 13.20 -18.85 -6.75
N GLY A 29 14.28 -18.54 -7.47
CA GLY A 29 14.78 -17.16 -7.58
C GLY A 29 13.69 -16.21 -8.08
N GLY A 30 13.66 -15.01 -7.49
CA GLY A 30 12.64 -14.00 -7.75
C GLY A 30 12.46 -13.04 -6.59
N ALA A 31 11.36 -12.28 -6.64
CA ALA A 31 11.01 -11.31 -5.64
C ALA A 31 10.34 -12.01 -4.44
N VAL A 32 10.84 -11.74 -3.23
CA VAL A 32 10.38 -12.36 -1.97
C VAL A 32 10.24 -11.29 -0.89
N VAL A 33 9.39 -11.51 0.12
CA VAL A 33 9.33 -10.60 1.27
C VAL A 33 10.56 -10.78 2.16
N SER A 34 10.91 -9.76 2.97
CA SER A 34 11.96 -9.90 3.99
C SER A 34 11.70 -11.11 4.89
N ASP A 35 12.79 -11.75 5.33
CA ASP A 35 12.79 -12.93 6.20
C ASP A 35 12.24 -14.21 5.57
N THR A 36 12.09 -14.23 4.23
CA THR A 36 11.74 -15.45 3.50
C THR A 36 12.82 -16.51 3.67
N GLN A 37 12.41 -17.72 4.03
CA GLN A 37 13.29 -18.88 4.19
C GLN A 37 13.40 -19.67 2.88
N ILE A 38 14.61 -19.74 2.32
CA ILE A 38 14.92 -20.51 1.12
C ILE A 38 15.39 -21.91 1.50
N SER A 39 14.63 -22.91 1.08
CA SER A 39 14.98 -24.31 1.24
C SER A 39 15.71 -24.83 0.00
N LEU A 40 16.88 -25.45 0.19
CA LEU A 40 17.60 -26.15 -0.87
C LEU A 40 17.35 -27.66 -0.81
N SER A 41 17.27 -28.31 -1.96
CA SER A 41 17.07 -29.76 -2.07
C SER A 41 17.88 -30.34 -3.23
N ALA A 42 18.38 -31.57 -3.06
CA ALA A 42 19.17 -32.28 -4.06
C ALA A 42 18.91 -33.79 -3.97
N THR A 43 19.49 -34.56 -4.90
CA THR A 43 19.43 -36.03 -4.90
C THR A 43 19.83 -36.61 -3.53
N SER A 44 19.08 -37.60 -3.04
CA SER A 44 19.36 -38.25 -1.75
C SER A 44 20.80 -38.74 -1.63
N GLY A 45 21.43 -38.46 -0.48
CA GLY A 45 22.83 -38.79 -0.20
C GLY A 45 23.86 -37.83 -0.80
N ALA A 46 23.45 -36.73 -1.45
CA ALA A 46 24.34 -35.65 -1.83
C ALA A 46 24.41 -34.57 -0.74
N THR A 47 25.59 -33.97 -0.57
CA THR A 47 25.81 -32.78 0.27
C THR A 47 25.72 -31.54 -0.61
N ILE A 48 24.92 -30.56 -0.20
CA ILE A 48 24.79 -29.27 -0.90
C ILE A 48 25.78 -28.28 -0.27
N TYR A 49 26.59 -27.65 -1.12
CA TYR A 49 27.43 -26.51 -0.76
C TYR A 49 26.88 -25.25 -1.43
N TYR A 50 26.79 -24.15 -0.69
CA TYR A 50 26.21 -22.91 -1.21
C TYR A 50 26.98 -21.66 -0.80
N THR A 51 26.74 -20.58 -1.53
CA THR A 51 27.20 -19.22 -1.28
C THR A 51 26.02 -18.26 -1.44
N THR A 52 26.02 -17.13 -0.74
CA THR A 52 24.95 -16.12 -0.78
C THR A 52 25.37 -14.81 -1.45
N ASP A 53 26.66 -14.65 -1.74
CA ASP A 53 27.28 -13.49 -2.36
C ASP A 53 27.35 -13.60 -3.90
N GLY A 54 26.80 -14.67 -4.48
CA GLY A 54 26.86 -14.96 -5.91
C GLY A 54 28.20 -15.52 -6.40
N SER A 55 29.17 -15.79 -5.52
CA SER A 55 30.40 -16.50 -5.89
C SER A 55 30.12 -17.98 -6.20
N THR A 56 30.99 -18.65 -6.98
CA THR A 56 30.81 -20.07 -7.31
C THR A 56 31.09 -20.95 -6.08
N PRO A 57 30.14 -21.79 -5.62
CA PRO A 57 30.35 -22.64 -4.46
C PRO A 57 31.26 -23.82 -4.78
N THR A 58 32.13 -24.14 -3.84
CA THR A 58 33.03 -25.30 -3.82
C THR A 58 33.03 -25.88 -2.41
N LYS A 59 33.69 -27.02 -2.21
CA LYS A 59 33.84 -27.61 -0.87
C LYS A 59 34.63 -26.73 0.11
N THR A 60 35.45 -25.80 -0.39
CA THR A 60 36.34 -24.98 0.43
C THR A 60 35.82 -23.59 0.71
N ASN A 61 35.03 -22.99 -0.19
CA ASN A 61 34.44 -21.65 -0.01
C ASN A 61 32.93 -21.65 0.26
N GLY A 62 32.24 -22.78 0.04
CA GLY A 62 30.80 -22.91 0.23
C GLY A 62 30.41 -23.40 1.62
N HIS A 63 29.27 -22.94 2.12
CA HIS A 63 28.64 -23.42 3.34
C HIS A 63 27.89 -24.72 3.08
N VAL A 64 27.93 -25.66 4.03
CA VAL A 64 27.11 -26.88 3.96
C VAL A 64 25.67 -26.53 4.32
N TYR A 65 24.74 -26.82 3.41
CA TYR A 65 23.32 -26.60 3.67
C TYR A 65 22.81 -27.57 4.73
N SER A 66 22.24 -27.03 5.81
CA SER A 66 21.69 -27.78 6.95
C SER A 66 20.41 -27.18 7.53
N ALA A 67 20.13 -25.92 7.24
CA ALA A 67 18.92 -25.20 7.60
C ALA A 67 18.55 -24.21 6.47
N PRO A 68 17.29 -23.77 6.38
CA PRO A 68 16.86 -22.77 5.40
C PRO A 68 17.69 -21.49 5.46
N ILE A 69 17.93 -20.88 4.30
CA ILE A 69 18.68 -19.63 4.16
C ILE A 69 17.70 -18.46 4.24
N VAL A 70 17.90 -17.56 5.20
CA VAL A 70 17.05 -16.37 5.36
C VAL A 70 17.49 -15.27 4.39
N VAL A 71 16.55 -14.74 3.61
CA VAL A 71 16.76 -13.61 2.69
C VAL A 71 16.17 -12.35 3.31
N ASN A 72 17.04 -11.44 3.75
CA ASN A 72 16.66 -10.13 4.35
C ASN A 72 17.13 -8.92 3.51
N SER A 73 17.91 -9.16 2.46
CA SER A 73 18.34 -8.17 1.48
C SER A 73 18.49 -8.85 0.11
N ALA A 74 18.61 -8.04 -0.95
CA ALA A 74 18.92 -8.58 -2.27
C ALA A 74 20.22 -9.40 -2.22
N MET A 75 20.17 -10.64 -2.72
CA MET A 75 21.31 -11.55 -2.71
C MET A 75 21.21 -12.61 -3.80
N THR A 76 22.29 -13.33 -4.08
CA THR A 76 22.28 -14.44 -5.03
C THR A 76 22.79 -15.71 -4.35
N ILE A 77 21.90 -16.68 -4.21
CA ILE A 77 22.24 -18.00 -3.70
C ILE A 77 22.73 -18.85 -4.87
N LYS A 78 23.98 -19.30 -4.79
CA LYS A 78 24.49 -20.34 -5.70
C LYS A 78 24.72 -21.62 -4.94
N ALA A 79 24.36 -22.76 -5.53
CA ALA A 79 24.49 -24.06 -4.88
C ALA A 79 24.99 -25.16 -5.81
N ILE A 80 25.79 -26.09 -5.28
CA ILE A 80 26.27 -27.29 -5.96
C ILE A 80 26.05 -28.51 -5.06
N ALA A 81 25.59 -29.62 -5.63
CA ALA A 81 25.45 -30.89 -4.94
C ALA A 81 26.65 -31.80 -5.24
N VAL A 82 27.17 -32.43 -4.20
CA VAL A 82 28.32 -33.34 -4.28
C VAL A 82 27.99 -34.67 -3.63
N ARG A 83 28.29 -35.77 -4.33
CA ARG A 83 28.13 -37.14 -3.82
C ARG A 83 29.37 -37.97 -4.15
N SER A 84 29.84 -38.75 -3.18
CA SER A 84 31.01 -39.62 -3.39
C SER A 84 30.75 -40.61 -4.53
N GLY A 85 31.75 -40.82 -5.39
CA GLY A 85 31.64 -41.71 -6.54
C GLY A 85 30.86 -41.14 -7.73
N MET A 86 30.38 -39.88 -7.68
CA MET A 86 29.70 -39.20 -8.79
C MET A 86 30.40 -37.89 -9.19
N ARG A 87 30.15 -37.43 -10.41
CA ARG A 87 30.53 -36.05 -10.82
C ARG A 87 29.62 -35.05 -10.11
N ASN A 88 30.18 -33.92 -9.68
CA ASN A 88 29.40 -32.84 -9.07
C ASN A 88 28.29 -32.36 -10.00
N SER A 89 27.21 -31.83 -9.42
CA SER A 89 26.12 -31.24 -10.19
C SER A 89 26.56 -29.98 -10.96
N ASN A 90 25.69 -29.52 -11.86
CA ASN A 90 25.74 -28.12 -12.30
C ASN A 90 25.43 -27.19 -11.13
N ILE A 91 25.77 -25.90 -11.29
CA ILE A 91 25.52 -24.87 -10.29
C ILE A 91 24.08 -24.35 -10.44
N LEU A 92 23.29 -24.42 -9.37
CA LEU A 92 22.09 -23.61 -9.22
C LEU A 92 22.49 -22.16 -9.01
N SER A 93 21.78 -21.22 -9.66
CA SER A 93 21.90 -19.79 -9.40
C SER A 93 20.51 -19.20 -9.23
N ALA A 94 20.18 -18.79 -8.00
CA ALA A 94 18.91 -18.18 -7.64
C ALA A 94 19.16 -16.77 -7.09
N SER A 95 18.73 -15.75 -7.83
CA SER A 95 18.81 -14.35 -7.40
C SER A 95 17.50 -13.95 -6.72
N TYR A 96 17.61 -13.22 -5.61
CA TYR A 96 16.48 -12.76 -4.82
C TYR A 96 16.49 -11.25 -4.66
N THR A 97 15.32 -10.64 -4.77
CA THR A 97 15.05 -9.23 -4.45
C THR A 97 14.02 -9.16 -3.33
N ILE A 98 14.04 -8.07 -2.56
CA ILE A 98 13.06 -7.85 -1.49
C ILE A 98 11.85 -7.11 -2.05
N ILE A 99 10.67 -7.69 -1.88
CA ILE A 99 9.39 -7.00 -1.97
C ILE A 99 9.13 -6.38 -0.60
N VAL A 100 9.06 -5.06 -0.56
CA VAL A 100 8.50 -4.35 0.59
C VAL A 100 7.00 -4.21 0.31
N PRO A 101 6.12 -4.93 1.04
CA PRO A 101 4.69 -4.71 0.89
C PRO A 101 4.39 -3.26 1.27
N ARG A 102 3.87 -2.47 0.34
CA ARG A 102 3.42 -1.12 0.62
C ARG A 102 2.22 -1.18 1.55
N SER A 103 2.23 -0.40 2.62
CA SER A 103 1.02 -0.25 3.41
C SER A 103 -0.01 0.55 2.61
N ALA A 104 -1.29 0.38 2.90
CA ALA A 104 -2.34 1.19 2.28
C ALA A 104 -2.15 2.69 2.58
N LEU A 105 -1.58 3.03 3.74
CA LEU A 105 -1.22 4.40 4.11
C LEU A 105 -0.09 4.96 3.22
N ASP A 106 0.90 4.13 2.86
CA ASP A 106 1.96 4.55 1.94
C ASP A 106 1.39 4.83 0.55
N LEU A 107 0.50 3.97 0.05
CA LEU A 107 -0.16 4.16 -1.25
C LEU A 107 -0.93 5.49 -1.31
N ILE A 108 -1.66 5.84 -0.24
CA ILE A 108 -2.39 7.12 -0.17
C ILE A 108 -1.42 8.31 -0.17
N ASN A 109 -0.32 8.22 0.57
CA ASN A 109 0.69 9.29 0.61
C ASN A 109 1.41 9.46 -0.73
N GLU A 110 1.82 8.37 -1.37
CA GLU A 110 2.45 8.38 -2.70
C GLU A 110 1.49 8.96 -3.77
N ALA A 111 0.22 8.57 -3.75
CA ALA A 111 -0.80 9.10 -4.66
C ALA A 111 -1.05 10.60 -4.41
N SER A 112 -1.10 11.01 -3.14
CA SER A 112 -1.22 12.43 -2.77
C SER A 112 -0.02 13.27 -3.19
N GLU A 113 1.19 12.71 -3.20
CA GLU A 113 2.40 13.41 -3.66
C GLU A 113 2.45 13.54 -5.18
N SER A 114 2.05 12.48 -5.88
CA SER A 114 2.19 12.36 -7.34
C SER A 114 0.98 12.88 -8.12
N GLY A 115 -0.18 12.98 -7.49
CA GLY A 115 -1.48 13.20 -8.14
C GLY A 115 -2.01 11.97 -8.89
N ASP A 116 -1.33 10.81 -8.81
CA ASP A 116 -1.76 9.58 -9.47
C ASP A 116 -2.53 8.68 -8.49
N TRP A 117 -3.86 8.73 -8.60
CA TRP A 117 -4.79 7.97 -7.75
C TRP A 117 -5.28 6.67 -8.39
N THR A 118 -4.69 6.22 -9.50
CA THR A 118 -5.21 5.09 -10.30
C THR A 118 -5.45 3.81 -9.48
N ASP A 119 -4.56 3.52 -8.52
CA ASP A 119 -4.60 2.31 -7.68
C ASP A 119 -5.16 2.56 -6.26
N VAL A 120 -5.64 3.79 -5.97
CA VAL A 120 -6.14 4.16 -4.65
C VAL A 120 -7.66 4.31 -4.69
N THR A 121 -8.34 3.36 -4.04
CA THR A 121 -9.80 3.24 -4.03
C THR A 121 -10.36 3.38 -2.62
N VAL A 122 -11.69 3.34 -2.49
CA VAL A 122 -12.37 3.26 -1.18
C VAL A 122 -11.79 2.13 -0.31
N THR A 123 -11.50 0.97 -0.90
CA THR A 123 -10.91 -0.17 -0.19
C THR A 123 -9.52 0.17 0.36
N THR A 124 -8.71 0.89 -0.40
CA THR A 124 -7.37 1.32 0.04
C THR A 124 -7.47 2.21 1.29
N PHE A 125 -8.41 3.14 1.34
CA PHE A 125 -8.68 3.94 2.54
C PHE A 125 -9.13 3.08 3.72
N GLY A 126 -10.06 2.14 3.49
CA GLY A 126 -10.52 1.20 4.52
C GLY A 126 -9.39 0.32 5.09
N ASP A 127 -8.52 -0.21 4.22
CA ASP A 127 -7.36 -1.02 4.60
C ASP A 127 -6.32 -0.20 5.40
N ALA A 128 -6.24 1.10 5.17
CA ALA A 128 -5.43 2.02 5.97
C ALA A 128 -6.07 2.36 7.33
N GLY A 129 -7.35 2.02 7.54
CA GLY A 129 -8.13 2.37 8.73
C GLY A 129 -8.80 3.74 8.65
N VAL A 130 -8.87 4.35 7.45
CA VAL A 130 -9.59 5.61 7.22
C VAL A 130 -11.06 5.30 6.99
N THR A 131 -11.92 6.01 7.71
CA THR A 131 -13.38 5.87 7.67
C THR A 131 -14.03 7.07 7.00
N GLY A 132 -15.25 6.88 6.50
CA GLY A 132 -16.04 7.94 5.88
C GLY A 132 -15.72 8.21 4.41
N VAL A 133 -14.88 7.39 3.76
CA VAL A 133 -14.71 7.43 2.30
C VAL A 133 -15.73 6.50 1.66
N THR A 134 -16.47 7.00 0.68
CA THR A 134 -17.48 6.28 -0.11
C THR A 134 -17.22 6.53 -1.60
N ALA A 135 -17.98 5.86 -2.48
CA ALA A 135 -17.84 6.10 -3.92
C ALA A 135 -18.24 7.54 -4.30
N GLU A 136 -19.17 8.14 -3.56
CA GLU A 136 -19.72 9.47 -3.82
C GLU A 136 -18.74 10.59 -3.47
N ASN A 137 -17.92 10.43 -2.43
CA ASN A 137 -16.98 11.45 -1.99
C ASN A 137 -15.51 11.18 -2.38
N LEU A 138 -15.21 10.02 -2.98
CA LEU A 138 -13.84 9.60 -3.26
C LEU A 138 -13.05 10.65 -4.03
N SER A 139 -13.63 11.21 -5.10
CA SER A 139 -12.94 12.23 -5.91
C SER A 139 -12.68 13.52 -5.15
N ALA A 140 -13.60 13.94 -4.28
CA ALA A 140 -13.40 15.12 -3.44
C ALA A 140 -12.31 14.88 -2.40
N VAL A 141 -12.28 13.68 -1.80
CA VAL A 141 -11.25 13.26 -0.85
C VAL A 141 -9.88 13.24 -1.52
N GLN A 142 -9.76 12.63 -2.70
CA GLN A 142 -8.50 12.57 -3.46
C GLN A 142 -8.01 13.98 -3.83
N TYR A 143 -8.90 14.83 -4.33
CA TYR A 143 -8.58 16.23 -4.63
C TYR A 143 -8.08 16.98 -3.41
N ASN A 144 -8.80 16.91 -2.28
CA ASN A 144 -8.42 17.61 -1.06
C ASN A 144 -7.12 17.07 -0.47
N LEU A 145 -6.85 15.77 -0.54
CA LEU A 145 -5.55 15.22 -0.15
C LEU A 145 -4.42 15.77 -1.03
N GLU A 146 -4.63 15.93 -2.32
CA GLU A 146 -3.63 16.49 -3.24
C GLU A 146 -3.32 17.96 -2.95
N ILE A 147 -4.33 18.79 -2.70
CA ILE A 147 -4.15 20.24 -2.50
C ILE A 147 -3.83 20.65 -1.05
N ASP A 148 -4.05 19.77 -0.07
CA ASP A 148 -3.87 20.08 1.34
C ASP A 148 -2.39 20.34 1.68
N ALA A 149 -2.12 21.40 2.44
CA ALA A 149 -0.77 21.86 2.71
C ALA A 149 -0.04 21.10 3.83
N THR A 150 -0.69 20.12 4.49
CA THR A 150 -0.04 19.34 5.54
C THR A 150 1.12 18.50 4.95
N PRO A 151 2.32 18.54 5.56
CA PRO A 151 3.50 17.87 5.01
C PRO A 151 3.32 16.36 4.85
N LEU A 152 3.90 15.82 3.77
CA LEU A 152 3.99 14.39 3.51
C LEU A 152 5.25 13.77 4.17
N PRO A 153 5.22 12.48 4.55
CA PRO A 153 4.04 11.62 4.59
C PRO A 153 3.11 11.98 5.75
N ARG A 154 1.80 11.97 5.50
CA ARG A 154 0.75 12.17 6.50
C ARG A 154 0.49 10.90 7.29
N THR A 155 0.25 11.09 8.58
CA THR A 155 -0.24 10.05 9.49
C THR A 155 -1.70 9.71 9.21
N LEU A 156 -2.15 8.54 9.68
CA LEU A 156 -3.56 8.14 9.61
C LEU A 156 -4.49 9.22 10.17
N ALA A 157 -4.13 9.85 11.30
CA ALA A 157 -4.94 10.88 11.93
C ALA A 157 -5.07 12.14 11.06
N GLN A 158 -4.01 12.53 10.36
CA GLN A 158 -4.04 13.69 9.45
C GLN A 158 -4.91 13.41 8.23
N ILE A 159 -4.78 12.22 7.62
CA ILE A 159 -5.63 11.82 6.48
C ILE A 159 -7.09 11.72 6.92
N GLN A 160 -7.36 11.11 8.08
CA GLN A 160 -8.71 11.03 8.62
C GLN A 160 -9.34 12.41 8.86
N ALA A 161 -8.54 13.39 9.33
CA ALA A 161 -9.01 14.76 9.52
C ALA A 161 -9.41 15.41 8.18
N ILE A 162 -8.60 15.25 7.12
CA ILE A 162 -8.89 15.77 5.78
C ILE A 162 -10.18 15.13 5.22
N VAL A 163 -10.36 13.82 5.41
CA VAL A 163 -11.59 13.11 5.00
C VAL A 163 -12.82 13.65 5.74
N VAL A 164 -12.70 13.85 7.06
CA VAL A 164 -13.81 14.41 7.87
C VAL A 164 -14.17 15.81 7.39
N GLU A 165 -13.18 16.68 7.17
CA GLU A 165 -13.41 18.04 6.68
C GLU A 165 -14.03 18.04 5.29
N THR A 166 -13.53 17.19 4.38
CA THR A 166 -14.10 17.02 3.03
C THR A 166 -15.58 16.65 3.09
N ASN A 167 -15.94 15.68 3.94
CA ASN A 167 -17.32 15.24 4.10
C ASN A 167 -18.20 16.34 4.69
N GLN A 168 -17.70 17.05 5.71
CA GLN A 168 -18.42 18.19 6.28
C GLN A 168 -18.69 19.27 5.23
N LEU A 169 -17.72 19.60 4.38
CA LEU A 169 -17.88 20.59 3.32
C LEU A 169 -18.92 20.16 2.26
N MET A 170 -18.96 18.87 1.90
CA MET A 170 -20.01 18.35 1.02
C MET A 170 -21.40 18.51 1.64
N VAL A 171 -21.54 18.23 2.94
CA VAL A 171 -22.82 18.39 3.64
C VAL A 171 -23.20 19.87 3.78
N VAL A 172 -22.23 20.74 4.09
CA VAL A 172 -22.44 22.20 4.12
C VAL A 172 -22.96 22.72 2.77
N GLN A 173 -22.49 22.17 1.65
CA GLN A 173 -22.99 22.55 0.34
C GLN A 173 -24.49 22.22 0.17
N THR A 174 -24.96 21.08 0.69
CA THR A 174 -26.39 20.74 0.67
C THR A 174 -27.24 21.72 1.47
N ILE A 175 -26.72 22.22 2.60
CA ILE A 175 -27.38 23.27 3.39
C ILE A 175 -27.46 24.55 2.56
N TYR A 176 -26.38 24.97 1.91
CA TYR A 176 -26.39 26.16 1.05
C TYR A 176 -27.33 26.04 -0.15
N ASP A 177 -27.44 24.85 -0.74
CA ASP A 177 -28.37 24.61 -1.84
C ASP A 177 -29.83 24.79 -1.36
N TYR A 178 -30.16 24.31 -0.16
CA TYR A 178 -31.45 24.58 0.49
C TYR A 178 -31.66 26.08 0.78
N LEU A 179 -30.68 26.77 1.36
CA LEU A 179 -30.80 28.20 1.67
C LEU A 179 -31.02 29.06 0.42
N ARG A 180 -30.45 28.64 -0.71
CA ARG A 180 -30.64 29.28 -2.03
C ARG A 180 -32.03 29.04 -2.61
N ASN A 181 -32.60 27.86 -2.41
CA ASN A 181 -33.89 27.47 -2.96
C ASN A 181 -34.74 26.64 -1.98
N PRO A 182 -35.25 27.26 -0.90
CA PRO A 182 -35.89 26.53 0.20
C PRO A 182 -37.22 25.86 -0.19
N PHE A 183 -37.79 26.23 -1.33
CA PHE A 183 -39.03 25.63 -1.86
C PHE A 183 -38.78 24.50 -2.87
N GLY A 184 -37.54 24.36 -3.38
CA GLY A 184 -37.18 23.35 -4.37
C GLY A 184 -36.26 22.25 -3.85
N GLU A 185 -35.58 22.47 -2.72
CA GLU A 185 -34.72 21.49 -2.06
C GLU A 185 -35.38 20.92 -0.80
N SER A 186 -34.97 19.72 -0.40
CA SER A 186 -35.40 19.14 0.88
C SER A 186 -34.77 19.90 2.03
N ALA A 187 -35.56 20.20 3.07
CA ALA A 187 -35.05 20.87 4.26
C ALA A 187 -34.04 19.97 4.99
N PRO A 188 -32.86 20.48 5.38
CA PRO A 188 -31.90 19.71 6.16
C PRO A 188 -32.44 19.49 7.57
N ASP A 189 -32.29 18.26 8.07
CA ASP A 189 -32.62 17.91 9.46
C ASP A 189 -31.42 18.12 10.40
N GLU A 190 -31.61 17.89 11.69
CA GLU A 190 -30.54 18.02 12.69
C GLU A 190 -29.34 17.10 12.43
N GLU A 191 -29.53 15.96 11.76
CA GLU A 191 -28.45 15.03 11.42
C GLU A 191 -27.58 15.58 10.29
N VAL A 192 -28.18 16.26 9.31
CA VAL A 192 -27.45 17.00 8.26
C VAL A 192 -26.59 18.11 8.89
N PHE A 193 -27.14 18.91 9.81
CA PHE A 193 -26.34 19.93 10.51
C PHE A 193 -25.21 19.31 11.35
N ALA A 194 -25.50 18.24 12.11
CA ALA A 194 -24.48 17.53 12.88
C ALA A 194 -23.37 16.95 11.98
N SER A 195 -23.73 16.40 10.82
CA SER A 195 -22.80 15.83 9.83
C SER A 195 -21.96 16.91 9.13
N ALA A 196 -22.48 18.12 8.98
CA ALA A 196 -21.71 19.30 8.60
C ALA A 196 -20.78 19.80 9.72
N GLY A 197 -20.87 19.24 10.92
CA GLY A 197 -20.17 19.71 12.11
C GLY A 197 -20.65 21.07 12.60
N ILE A 198 -21.92 21.40 12.34
CA ILE A 198 -22.64 22.56 12.87
C ILE A 198 -23.36 22.11 14.15
N THR A 199 -23.31 22.93 15.18
CA THR A 199 -23.78 22.56 16.53
C THR A 199 -25.01 23.38 16.93
N GLN A 200 -25.66 22.99 18.03
CA GLN A 200 -26.82 23.66 18.64
C GLN A 200 -28.14 23.60 17.84
N VAL A 201 -28.16 22.87 16.72
CA VAL A 201 -29.39 22.51 16.01
C VAL A 201 -30.00 21.25 16.64
N THR A 202 -31.27 21.33 16.99
CA THR A 202 -32.07 20.27 17.62
C THR A 202 -33.43 20.21 16.97
N ALA A 203 -34.14 19.09 17.10
CA ALA A 203 -35.52 18.98 16.61
C ALA A 203 -36.46 20.09 17.15
N SER A 204 -36.20 20.62 18.36
CA SER A 204 -37.03 21.67 18.97
C SER A 204 -36.83 23.07 18.39
N ASN A 205 -35.65 23.38 17.86
CA ASN A 205 -35.32 24.71 17.32
C ASN A 205 -35.06 24.70 15.80
N LEU A 206 -35.09 23.53 15.15
CA LEU A 206 -34.79 23.35 13.73
C LEU A 206 -35.57 24.32 12.83
N SER A 207 -36.90 24.39 12.95
CA SER A 207 -37.72 25.28 12.10
C SER A 207 -37.34 26.74 12.24
N GLN A 208 -37.04 27.21 13.46
CA GLN A 208 -36.64 28.59 13.71
C GLN A 208 -35.26 28.89 13.15
N ILE A 209 -34.32 27.95 13.32
CA ILE A 209 -32.98 28.06 12.76
C ILE A 209 -33.03 28.11 11.23
N LEU A 210 -33.85 27.27 10.58
CA LEU A 210 -34.01 27.29 9.12
C LEU A 210 -34.53 28.65 8.62
N ASP A 211 -35.57 29.20 9.26
CA ASP A 211 -36.12 30.51 8.89
C ASP A 211 -35.08 31.64 9.01
N VAL A 212 -34.30 31.62 10.10
CA VAL A 212 -33.24 32.61 10.34
C VAL A 212 -32.11 32.47 9.32
N LEU A 213 -31.66 31.24 9.04
CA LEU A 213 -30.60 30.98 8.07
C LEU A 213 -31.02 31.36 6.65
N VAL A 214 -32.27 31.08 6.25
CA VAL A 214 -32.80 31.48 4.93
C VAL A 214 -32.81 32.99 4.80
N THR A 215 -33.29 33.71 5.83
CA THR A 215 -33.31 35.17 5.85
C THR A 215 -31.90 35.75 5.76
N ALA A 216 -30.99 35.27 6.62
CA ALA A 216 -29.60 35.72 6.64
C ALA A 216 -28.89 35.46 5.31
N TYR A 217 -29.11 34.29 4.70
CA TYR A 217 -28.56 33.97 3.40
C TYR A 217 -29.08 34.91 2.31
N GLN A 218 -30.40 35.11 2.21
CA GLN A 218 -31.00 36.01 1.22
C GLN A 218 -30.51 37.45 1.37
N ASP A 219 -30.39 37.94 2.60
CA ASP A 219 -29.83 39.25 2.90
C ASP A 219 -28.36 39.35 2.48
N SER A 220 -27.55 38.30 2.69
CA SER A 220 -26.14 38.26 2.25
C SER A 220 -25.96 38.33 0.73
N GLN A 221 -26.96 37.86 -0.04
CA GLN A 221 -26.96 37.93 -1.50
C GLN A 221 -27.45 39.28 -2.04
N ASN A 222 -28.06 40.11 -1.20
CA ASN A 222 -28.53 41.43 -1.59
C ASN A 222 -27.38 42.46 -1.51
N PRO A 223 -26.90 43.02 -2.64
CA PRO A 223 -25.77 43.94 -2.65
C PRO A 223 -26.07 45.29 -1.95
N PHE A 224 -27.33 45.54 -1.58
CA PHE A 224 -27.77 46.77 -0.91
C PHE A 224 -28.09 46.59 0.57
N SER A 225 -28.07 45.36 1.11
CA SER A 225 -28.46 45.08 2.51
C SER A 225 -27.39 45.51 3.52
N GLY A 226 -26.12 45.59 3.09
CA GLY A 226 -24.98 45.73 4.01
C GLY A 226 -24.80 44.52 4.93
N GLY A 227 -25.48 43.39 4.64
CA GLY A 227 -25.43 42.17 5.42
C GLY A 227 -24.07 41.49 5.37
N THR A 228 -23.77 40.70 6.39
CA THR A 228 -22.55 39.89 6.45
C THR A 228 -22.58 38.83 5.33
N PRO A 229 -21.50 38.66 4.56
CA PRO A 229 -21.40 37.57 3.60
C PRO A 229 -21.60 36.21 4.27
N MET A 230 -22.29 35.29 3.60
CA MET A 230 -22.54 33.94 4.11
C MET A 230 -22.18 32.91 3.03
N SER A 231 -20.99 32.32 3.16
CA SER A 231 -20.42 31.38 2.18
C SER A 231 -19.62 30.22 2.79
N THR A 232 -19.35 30.24 4.09
CA THR A 232 -18.57 29.24 4.81
C THR A 232 -19.39 28.53 5.88
N LYS A 233 -18.95 27.33 6.26
CA LYS A 233 -19.48 26.63 7.44
C LYS A 233 -19.54 27.53 8.68
N GLN A 234 -18.50 28.35 8.88
CA GLN A 234 -18.43 29.25 10.04
C GLN A 234 -19.52 30.32 9.98
N ASP A 235 -19.83 30.86 8.81
CA ASP A 235 -20.91 31.85 8.67
C ASP A 235 -22.27 31.27 9.07
N ILE A 236 -22.53 29.99 8.78
CA ILE A 236 -23.74 29.29 9.25
C ILE A 236 -23.74 29.18 10.78
N GLN A 237 -22.62 28.77 11.37
CA GLN A 237 -22.51 28.63 12.83
C GLN A 237 -22.69 29.99 13.53
N ASP A 238 -22.10 31.06 13.00
CA ASP A 238 -22.18 32.41 13.58
C ASP A 238 -23.62 32.94 13.60
N VAL A 239 -24.41 32.67 12.55
CA VAL A 239 -25.84 33.05 12.50
C VAL A 239 -26.65 32.28 13.56
N ILE A 240 -26.39 30.99 13.74
CA ILE A 240 -27.05 30.16 14.76
C ILE A 240 -26.67 30.68 16.17
N ASP A 241 -25.39 30.93 16.39
CA ASP A 241 -24.87 31.41 17.68
C ASP A 241 -25.43 32.79 18.04
N LEU A 242 -25.63 33.68 17.06
CA LEU A 242 -26.24 34.98 17.27
C LEU A 242 -27.73 34.87 17.60
N TYR A 243 -28.45 33.94 16.97
CA TYR A 243 -29.89 33.76 17.18
C TYR A 243 -30.23 33.16 18.56
N LEU A 244 -29.36 32.28 19.08
CA LEU A 244 -29.61 31.55 20.33
C LEU A 244 -29.13 32.28 21.60
N GLN A 245 -28.55 33.47 21.46
CA GLN A 245 -28.18 34.37 22.57
C GLN A 245 -29.39 35.10 23.15
#